data_AF-A0A099KQZ2-F1
#
_entry.id   AF-A0A099KQZ2-F1
#
_cell.length_a   1.000
_cell.length_b   1.000
_cell.length_c   1.000
_cell.angle_alpha   90.00
_cell.angle_beta   90.00
_cell.angle_gamma   90.00
#
_symmetry.space_group_name_H-M   'P 1'
#
loop_
_entity.id
_entity.type
_entity.pdbx_description
1 polymer ?
#
loop_
_entity_poly.entity_id
_entity_poly.type
_entity_poly.pdbx_seq_one_letter_code
_entity_poly.pdbx_strand_id
1 'polypeptide(L)'
;MHINKNTSGEPLTSAEKVHLKSCQQCSYEHETISLLNSSVEQIELLPAPQSDWLAIQQRMANKSKVKQTSPIQWFISVAASVTFLAVGWLAWSNYHLQGQLEQVLVVNQQLESQLSLSPSPTFGQVQLLSKVRLLELQLQQTTTQNEKIQLLQQRKKLMTKMINNKQGAEYEFSI
;
A
#
# COMPACT_ATOMS: atom_id res chain seq x y z
N MET A 1 25.19 -49.82 5.68
CA MET A 1 26.30 -49.12 4.99
C MET A 1 26.09 -49.35 3.50
N HIS A 2 25.80 -48.31 2.72
CA HIS A 2 25.59 -48.39 1.27
C HIS A 2 26.77 -47.75 0.54
N ILE A 3 27.03 -48.17 -0.70
CA ILE A 3 28.11 -47.62 -1.52
C ILE A 3 27.68 -46.23 -2.02
N ASN A 4 28.52 -45.22 -1.80
CA ASN A 4 28.20 -43.84 -2.14
C ASN A 4 28.35 -43.60 -3.65
N LYS A 5 27.29 -43.13 -4.32
CA LYS A 5 27.18 -43.09 -5.80
C LYS A 5 27.94 -41.96 -6.49
N ASN A 6 28.62 -41.10 -5.75
CA ASN A 6 29.23 -39.89 -6.31
C ASN A 6 30.64 -40.10 -6.91
N THR A 7 31.22 -41.31 -6.81
CA THR A 7 32.57 -41.65 -7.27
C THR A 7 32.55 -42.50 -8.55
N SER A 8 31.67 -42.15 -9.50
CA SER A 8 31.55 -42.79 -10.82
C SER A 8 32.84 -42.64 -11.65
N GLY A 9 33.87 -43.43 -11.33
CA GLY A 9 35.18 -43.37 -11.97
C GLY A 9 36.32 -43.93 -11.12
N GLU A 10 36.14 -44.12 -9.81
CA GLU A 10 37.17 -44.69 -8.94
C GLU A 10 37.02 -46.22 -8.81
N PRO A 11 38.13 -46.98 -8.74
CA PRO A 11 38.07 -48.43 -8.56
C PRO A 11 37.54 -48.77 -7.16
N LEU A 12 36.54 -49.67 -7.10
CA LEU A 12 35.94 -50.14 -5.84
C LEU A 12 36.99 -50.64 -4.83
N THR A 13 36.87 -50.19 -3.59
CA THR A 13 37.71 -50.66 -2.48
C THR A 13 37.43 -52.13 -2.13
N SER A 14 38.36 -52.79 -1.44
CA SER A 14 38.21 -54.19 -1.04
C SER A 14 36.98 -54.44 -0.16
N ALA A 15 36.67 -53.50 0.74
CA ALA A 15 35.49 -53.57 1.61
C ALA A 15 34.17 -53.48 0.83
N GLU A 16 34.11 -52.61 -0.19
CA GLU A 16 32.93 -52.43 -1.04
C GLU A 16 32.67 -53.63 -1.94
N LYS A 17 33.73 -54.28 -2.45
CA LYS A 17 33.61 -55.54 -3.22
C LYS A 17 33.02 -56.67 -2.39
N VAL A 18 33.36 -56.75 -1.11
CA VAL A 18 32.77 -57.73 -0.18
C VAL A 18 31.31 -57.38 0.09
N HIS A 19 30.99 -56.10 0.25
CA HIS A 19 29.62 -55.63 0.45
C HIS A 19 28.71 -55.88 -0.76
N LEU A 20 29.21 -55.70 -1.99
CA LEU A 20 28.47 -56.00 -3.22
C LEU A 20 28.03 -57.47 -3.29
N LYS A 21 28.84 -58.39 -2.77
CA LYS A 21 28.52 -59.83 -2.76
C LYS A 21 27.45 -60.19 -1.73
N SER A 22 27.29 -59.40 -0.67
CA SER A 22 26.35 -59.67 0.42
C SER A 22 25.06 -58.85 0.33
N CYS A 23 25.06 -57.72 -0.36
CA CYS A 23 23.90 -56.84 -0.50
C CYS A 23 23.34 -56.88 -1.93
N GLN A 24 22.20 -57.56 -2.09
CA GLN A 24 21.53 -57.73 -3.38
C GLN A 24 21.14 -56.39 -4.04
N GLN A 25 20.69 -55.42 -3.23
CA GLN A 25 20.32 -54.09 -3.73
C GLN A 25 21.54 -53.35 -4.31
N CYS A 26 22.66 -53.33 -3.58
CA CYS A 26 23.88 -52.67 -4.06
C CYS A 26 24.43 -53.35 -5.32
N SER A 27 24.34 -54.68 -5.44
CA SER A 27 24.75 -55.41 -6.65
C SER A 27 23.91 -55.01 -7.87
N TYR A 28 22.59 -54.99 -7.72
CA TYR A 28 21.67 -54.63 -8.80
C TYR A 28 21.89 -53.18 -9.28
N GLU A 29 22.06 -52.25 -8.34
CA GLU A 29 22.32 -50.84 -8.67
C GLU A 29 23.68 -50.67 -9.39
N HIS A 30 24.71 -51.39 -8.95
CA HIS A 30 26.03 -51.35 -9.60
C HIS A 30 26.00 -51.89 -11.03
N GLU A 31 25.29 -53.01 -11.26
CA GLU A 31 25.09 -53.56 -12.60
C GLU A 31 24.35 -52.59 -13.52
N THR A 32 23.30 -51.94 -13.00
CA THR A 32 22.53 -50.93 -13.73
C THR A 32 23.41 -49.75 -14.15
N ILE A 33 24.27 -49.25 -13.27
CA ILE A 33 25.19 -48.15 -13.57
C ILE A 33 26.25 -48.57 -14.60
N SER A 34 26.79 -49.78 -14.49
CA SER A 34 27.72 -50.35 -15.47
C SER A 34 27.10 -50.43 -16.87
N LEU A 35 25.84 -50.83 -16.94
CA LEU A 35 25.09 -50.89 -18.20
C LEU A 35 24.79 -49.49 -18.77
N LEU A 36 24.49 -48.52 -17.92
CA LEU A 36 24.31 -47.12 -18.35
C LEU A 36 25.62 -46.52 -18.86
N ASN A 37 26.74 -46.73 -18.18
CA ASN A 37 28.05 -46.21 -18.60
C ASN A 37 28.49 -46.79 -19.94
N SER A 38 28.33 -48.09 -20.15
CA SER A 38 28.61 -48.73 -21.44
C SER A 38 27.69 -48.23 -22.55
N SER A 39 26.44 -47.87 -22.22
CA SER A 39 25.52 -47.23 -23.17
C SER A 39 25.97 -45.81 -23.53
N VAL A 40 26.49 -45.04 -22.57
CA VAL A 40 27.01 -43.68 -22.81
C VAL A 40 28.24 -43.68 -23.72
N GLU A 41 29.14 -44.65 -23.57
CA GLU A 41 30.30 -44.81 -24.46
C GLU A 41 29.91 -45.12 -25.92
N GLN A 42 28.74 -45.71 -26.13
CA GLN A 42 28.20 -46.02 -27.45
C GLN A 42 27.41 -44.87 -28.08
N ILE A 43 27.18 -43.77 -27.35
CA ILE A 43 26.52 -42.59 -27.92
C ILE A 43 27.55 -41.82 -28.74
N GLU A 44 27.45 -41.93 -30.07
CA GLU A 44 28.20 -41.07 -30.97
C GLU A 44 27.80 -39.60 -30.71
N LEU A 45 28.75 -38.82 -30.20
CA LEU A 45 28.58 -37.39 -30.03
C LEU A 45 28.55 -36.73 -31.41
N LEU A 46 27.34 -36.41 -31.87
CA LEU A 46 27.16 -35.60 -33.07
C LEU A 46 27.78 -34.21 -32.82
N PRO A 47 28.76 -33.77 -33.63
CA PRO A 47 29.31 -32.43 -33.49
C PRO A 47 28.21 -31.42 -33.80
N ALA A 48 28.01 -30.46 -32.89
CA ALA A 48 27.06 -29.39 -33.12
C ALA A 48 27.43 -28.61 -34.41
N PRO A 49 26.45 -28.21 -35.23
CA PRO A 49 26.69 -27.40 -36.42
C PRO A 49 27.47 -26.12 -36.10
N GLN A 50 28.38 -25.73 -36.99
CA GLN A 50 29.20 -24.53 -36.81
C GLN A 50 28.36 -23.24 -36.69
N SER A 51 27.17 -23.22 -37.32
CA SER A 51 26.18 -22.14 -37.18
C SER A 51 25.76 -21.90 -35.74
N ASP A 52 25.61 -22.97 -34.96
CA ASP A 52 25.08 -22.90 -33.60
C ASP A 52 26.15 -22.33 -32.66
N TRP A 53 27.41 -22.72 -32.87
CA TRP A 53 28.54 -22.12 -32.16
C TRP A 53 28.70 -20.62 -32.47
N LEU A 54 28.56 -20.24 -33.73
CA LEU A 54 28.59 -18.83 -34.13
C LEU A 54 27.43 -18.04 -33.51
N ALA A 55 26.22 -18.62 -33.50
CA ALA A 55 25.05 -18.00 -32.88
C ALA A 55 25.24 -17.81 -31.37
N ILE A 56 25.84 -18.79 -30.67
CA ILE A 56 26.18 -18.69 -29.25
C ILE A 56 27.21 -17.58 -29.02
N GLN A 57 28.30 -17.54 -29.80
CA GLN A 57 29.31 -16.47 -29.68
C GLN A 57 28.73 -15.08 -29.92
N GLN A 58 27.89 -14.92 -30.95
CA GLN A 58 27.23 -13.65 -31.23
C GLN A 58 26.31 -13.21 -30.09
N ARG A 59 25.55 -14.14 -29.50
CA ARG A 59 24.69 -13.84 -28.33
C ARG A 59 25.51 -13.49 -27.10
N MET A 60 26.65 -14.15 -26.86
CA MET A 60 27.55 -13.81 -25.76
C MET A 60 28.20 -12.43 -25.95
N ALA A 61 28.65 -12.10 -27.16
CA ALA A 61 29.19 -10.77 -27.47
C ALA A 61 28.15 -9.66 -27.29
N ASN A 62 26.90 -9.92 -27.69
CA ASN A 62 25.80 -8.94 -27.61
C ASN A 62 25.15 -8.83 -26.22
N LYS A 63 25.36 -9.79 -25.30
CA LYS A 63 24.86 -9.71 -23.92
C LYS A 63 25.44 -8.53 -23.12
N SER A 64 26.60 -8.01 -23.52
CA SER A 64 27.20 -6.80 -22.93
C SER A 64 26.45 -5.50 -23.22
N LYS A 65 25.43 -5.53 -24.10
CA LYS A 65 24.64 -4.36 -24.49
C LYS A 65 23.22 -4.42 -23.95
N VAL A 66 23.05 -4.80 -22.68
CA VAL A 66 21.83 -4.40 -21.95
C VAL A 66 21.83 -2.88 -21.99
N LYS A 67 20.94 -2.30 -22.81
CA LYS A 67 20.79 -0.84 -22.93
C LYS A 67 20.62 -0.30 -21.53
N GLN A 68 21.65 0.37 -21.02
CA GLN A 68 21.61 1.12 -19.79
C GLN A 68 20.39 2.04 -19.91
N THR A 69 19.34 1.77 -19.15
CA THR A 69 18.19 2.67 -19.06
C THR A 69 18.77 4.03 -18.68
N SER A 70 18.54 5.03 -19.53
CA SER A 70 19.03 6.38 -19.30
C SER A 70 18.69 6.80 -17.86
N PRO A 71 19.59 7.45 -17.11
CA PRO A 71 19.31 7.86 -15.72
C PRO A 71 18.00 8.65 -15.61
N ILE A 72 17.58 9.31 -16.69
CA ILE A 72 16.31 10.02 -16.82
C ILE A 72 15.09 9.10 -16.63
N GLN A 73 15.11 7.86 -17.15
CA GLN A 73 13.99 6.92 -17.00
C GLN A 73 13.80 6.48 -15.54
N TRP A 74 14.90 6.36 -14.79
CA TRP A 74 14.84 6.08 -13.35
C TRP A 74 14.18 7.24 -12.59
N PHE A 75 14.57 8.49 -12.88
CA PHE A 75 13.93 9.67 -12.28
C PHE A 75 12.45 9.81 -12.65
N ILE A 76 12.06 9.50 -13.89
CA ILE A 76 10.65 9.54 -14.31
C ILE A 76 9.81 8.55 -13.50
N SER A 77 10.32 7.34 -13.26
CA SER A 77 9.60 6.31 -12.48
C SER A 77 9.40 6.72 -11.02
N VAL A 78 10.41 7.36 -10.42
CA VAL A 78 10.35 7.88 -9.05
C VAL A 78 9.41 9.09 -8.96
N ALA A 79 9.46 10.00 -9.94
CA ALA A 79 8.57 11.16 -9.98
C ALA A 79 7.10 10.75 -10.11
N ALA A 80 6.80 9.76 -10.95
CA ALA A 80 5.44 9.26 -11.12
C ALA A 80 4.89 8.65 -9.82
N SER A 81 5.66 7.81 -9.11
CA SER A 81 5.20 7.18 -7.86
C SER A 81 4.94 8.20 -6.75
N VAL A 82 5.81 9.19 -6.60
CA VAL A 82 5.62 10.29 -5.64
C VAL A 82 4.38 11.12 -5.99
N THR A 83 4.14 11.36 -7.28
CA THR A 83 2.97 12.14 -7.72
C THR A 83 1.66 11.43 -7.40
N PHE A 84 1.57 10.11 -7.60
CA PHE A 84 0.36 9.36 -7.25
C PHE A 84 0.07 9.39 -5.75
N LEU A 85 1.10 9.26 -4.91
CA LEU A 85 0.94 9.38 -3.45
C LEU A 85 0.48 10.79 -3.07
N ALA A 86 1.04 11.84 -3.68
CA ALA A 86 0.66 13.22 -3.41
C ALA A 86 -0.80 13.52 -3.82
N VAL A 87 -1.21 13.08 -5.02
CA VAL A 87 -2.59 13.26 -5.50
C VAL A 87 -3.57 12.47 -4.64
N GLY A 88 -3.25 11.22 -4.28
CA GLY A 88 -4.06 10.42 -3.38
C GLY A 88 -4.22 11.06 -2.00
N TRP A 89 -3.13 11.58 -1.42
CA TRP A 89 -3.16 12.31 -0.15
C TRP A 89 -4.01 13.57 -0.22
N LEU A 90 -3.86 14.37 -1.28
CA LEU A 90 -4.65 15.59 -1.47
C LEU A 90 -6.14 15.28 -1.66
N ALA A 91 -6.47 14.23 -2.42
CA ALA A 91 -7.86 13.79 -2.61
C ALA A 91 -8.48 13.32 -1.29
N TRP A 92 -7.75 12.52 -0.51
CA TRP A 92 -8.19 12.06 0.81
C TRP A 92 -8.39 13.23 1.78
N SER A 93 -7.43 14.15 1.83
CA SER A 93 -7.50 15.35 2.66
C SER A 93 -8.73 16.19 2.30
N ASN A 94 -8.96 16.44 1.02
CA ASN A 94 -10.14 17.18 0.56
C ASN A 94 -11.45 16.46 0.93
N TYR A 95 -11.53 15.14 0.72
CA TYR A 95 -12.69 14.34 1.12
C TYR A 95 -12.96 14.42 2.64
N HIS A 96 -11.92 14.31 3.46
CA HIS A 96 -12.05 14.42 4.90
C HIS A 96 -12.53 15.82 5.33
N LEU A 97 -11.99 16.89 4.74
CA LEU A 97 -12.41 18.27 4.99
C LEU A 97 -13.88 18.50 4.61
N GLN A 98 -14.33 17.95 3.48
CA GLN A 98 -15.73 18.02 3.06
C GLN A 98 -16.65 17.36 4.09
N GLY A 99 -16.28 16.17 4.58
CA GLY A 99 -17.04 15.47 5.62
C GLY A 99 -17.13 16.26 6.92
N GLN A 100 -16.03 16.90 7.36
CA GLN A 100 -16.06 17.78 8.52
C GLN A 100 -17.01 18.97 8.34
N LEU A 101 -17.00 19.58 7.15
CA LEU A 101 -17.87 20.71 6.84
C LEU A 101 -19.34 20.31 6.87
N GLU A 102 -19.69 19.18 6.28
CA GLU A 102 -21.06 18.64 6.29
C GLU A 102 -21.53 18.36 7.72
N GLN A 103 -20.71 17.71 8.54
CA GLN A 103 -21.04 17.43 9.94
C GLN A 103 -21.32 18.72 10.72
N VAL A 104 -20.48 19.75 10.56
CA VAL A 104 -20.67 21.02 11.26
C VAL A 104 -21.91 21.76 10.73
N LEU A 105 -22.22 21.64 9.44
CA LEU A 105 -23.41 22.23 8.84
C LEU A 105 -24.69 21.59 9.40
N VAL A 106 -24.76 20.26 9.44
CA VAL A 106 -25.90 19.51 10.00
C VAL A 106 -26.14 19.90 11.45
N VAL A 107 -25.08 19.96 12.27
CA VAL A 107 -25.21 20.37 13.68
C VAL A 107 -25.70 21.81 13.81
N ASN A 108 -25.23 22.72 12.95
CA ASN A 108 -25.73 24.10 12.95
C ASN A 108 -27.21 24.18 12.58
N GLN A 109 -27.67 23.46 11.55
CA GLN A 109 -29.09 23.40 11.18
C GLN A 109 -29.96 22.84 12.32
N GLN A 110 -29.47 21.83 13.02
CA GLN A 110 -30.16 21.29 14.19
C GLN A 110 -30.28 22.32 15.31
N LEU A 111 -29.23 23.09 15.59
CA LEU A 111 -29.26 24.16 16.59
C LEU A 111 -30.19 25.31 16.18
N GLU A 112 -30.21 25.68 14.90
CA GLU A 112 -31.15 26.67 14.35
C GLU A 112 -32.60 26.22 14.55
N SER A 113 -32.92 24.97 14.24
CA SER A 113 -34.26 24.41 14.48
C SER A 113 -34.65 24.52 15.95
N GLN A 114 -33.77 24.15 16.88
CA GLN A 114 -34.03 24.26 18.32
C GLN A 114 -34.25 25.72 18.76
N LEU A 115 -33.51 26.67 18.19
CA LEU A 115 -33.68 28.09 18.51
C LEU A 115 -34.96 28.69 17.92
N SER A 116 -35.40 28.23 16.75
CA SER A 116 -36.62 28.71 16.08
C SER A 116 -37.91 28.40 16.82
N LEU A 117 -37.90 27.36 17.68
CA LEU A 117 -39.04 26.93 18.48
C LEU A 117 -39.28 27.80 19.73
N SER A 118 -38.42 28.79 20.00
CA SER A 118 -38.54 29.63 21.19
C SER A 118 -39.30 30.94 20.89
N PRO A 119 -40.46 31.19 21.53
CA PRO A 119 -41.40 32.24 21.11
C PRO A 119 -40.97 33.69 21.41
N SER A 120 -39.88 33.93 22.14
CA SER A 120 -39.39 35.30 22.37
C SER A 120 -37.89 35.34 22.74
N PRO A 121 -37.03 36.05 21.97
CA PRO A 121 -35.61 36.13 22.25
C PRO A 121 -35.29 37.08 23.41
N THR A 122 -34.50 36.63 24.39
CA THR A 122 -34.01 37.44 25.51
C THR A 122 -32.95 38.45 25.04
N PHE A 123 -32.76 39.59 25.73
CA PHE A 123 -31.77 40.62 25.35
C PHE A 123 -30.34 40.08 25.12
N GLY A 124 -29.87 39.19 25.99
CA GLY A 124 -28.58 38.51 25.80
C GLY A 124 -28.51 37.60 24.56
N GLN A 125 -29.66 37.05 24.13
CA GLN A 125 -29.75 36.26 22.90
C GLN A 125 -29.65 37.15 21.66
N VAL A 126 -30.24 38.35 21.68
CA VAL A 126 -30.11 39.32 20.57
C VAL A 126 -28.66 39.72 20.34
N GLN A 127 -27.87 39.91 21.40
CA GLN A 127 -26.44 40.20 21.29
C GLN A 127 -25.62 39.00 20.75
N LEU A 128 -26.01 37.77 21.10
CA LEU A 128 -25.37 36.58 20.54
C LEU A 128 -25.76 36.38 19.06
N LEU A 129 -27.00 36.73 18.70
CA LEU A 129 -27.51 36.65 17.33
C LEU A 129 -26.84 37.68 16.40
N SER A 130 -26.51 38.87 16.88
CA SER A 130 -25.72 39.83 16.11
C SER A 130 -24.31 39.33 15.81
N LYS A 131 -23.67 38.64 16.77
CA LYS A 131 -22.38 37.96 16.55
C LYS A 131 -22.50 36.81 15.55
N VAL A 132 -23.60 36.06 15.57
CA VAL A 132 -23.89 35.02 14.56
C VAL A 132 -24.01 35.63 13.17
N ARG A 133 -24.72 36.75 13.01
CA ARG A 133 -24.82 37.46 11.71
C ARG A 133 -23.48 37.96 11.19
N LEU A 134 -22.60 38.44 12.07
CA LEU A 134 -21.23 38.81 11.68
C LEU A 134 -20.44 37.60 11.18
N LEU A 135 -20.57 36.44 11.82
CA LEU A 135 -19.96 35.20 11.35
C LEU A 135 -20.54 34.73 10.01
N GLU A 136 -21.83 34.95 9.74
CA GLU A 136 -22.46 34.65 8.45
C GLU A 136 -21.92 35.53 7.33
N LEU A 137 -21.73 36.83 7.59
CA LEU A 137 -21.08 37.73 6.64
C LEU A 137 -19.64 37.32 6.35
N GLN A 138 -18.89 36.93 7.39
CA GLN A 138 -17.53 36.40 7.23
C GLN A 138 -17.53 35.08 6.43
N LEU A 139 -18.48 34.17 6.69
CA LEU A 139 -18.62 32.92 5.94
C LEU A 139 -18.87 33.12 4.45
N GLN A 140 -19.61 34.17 4.07
CA GLN A 140 -19.85 34.53 2.67
C GLN A 140 -18.60 35.10 1.99
N GLN A 141 -17.75 35.82 2.73
CA GLN A 141 -16.55 36.46 2.21
C GLN A 141 -15.34 35.51 2.17
N THR A 142 -15.30 34.51 3.04
CA THR A 142 -14.20 33.54 3.13
C THR A 142 -14.19 32.57 1.95
N THR A 143 -13.04 32.45 1.28
CA THR A 143 -12.86 31.53 0.14
C THR A 143 -12.26 30.18 0.53
N THR A 144 -11.53 30.11 1.65
CA THR A 144 -10.85 28.87 2.06
C THR A 144 -11.76 27.94 2.89
N GLN A 145 -11.72 26.63 2.60
CA GLN A 145 -12.56 25.65 3.31
C GLN A 145 -12.23 25.54 4.80
N ASN A 146 -10.95 25.63 5.18
CA ASN A 146 -10.54 25.54 6.58
C ASN A 146 -11.08 26.71 7.42
N GLU A 147 -11.01 27.95 6.90
CA GLU A 147 -11.58 29.10 7.59
C GLU A 147 -13.10 29.00 7.69
N LYS A 148 -13.78 28.49 6.65
CA LYS A 148 -15.23 28.20 6.73
C LYS A 148 -15.55 27.23 7.85
N ILE A 149 -14.79 26.14 7.99
CA ILE A 149 -14.98 25.18 9.09
C ILE A 149 -14.80 25.87 10.44
N GLN A 150 -13.76 26.69 10.60
CA GLN A 150 -13.53 27.43 11.85
C GLN A 150 -14.67 28.40 12.18
N LEU A 151 -15.15 29.17 11.20
CA LEU A 151 -16.28 30.09 11.38
C LEU A 151 -17.58 29.34 11.71
N LEU A 152 -17.84 28.20 11.06
CA LEU A 152 -19.00 27.37 11.38
C LEU A 152 -18.91 26.74 12.78
N GLN A 153 -17.71 26.40 13.25
CA GLN A 153 -17.49 25.94 14.63
C GLN A 153 -17.71 27.05 15.65
N GLN A 154 -17.28 28.29 15.34
CA GLN A 154 -17.55 29.46 16.18
C GLN A 154 -19.05 29.75 16.26
N ARG A 155 -19.75 29.66 15.13
CA ARG A 155 -21.21 29.80 15.05
C ARG A 155 -21.91 28.76 15.93
N LYS A 156 -21.52 27.49 15.80
CA LYS A 156 -21.99 26.40 16.67
C LYS A 156 -21.80 26.75 18.15
N LYS A 157 -20.60 27.19 18.56
CA LYS A 157 -20.29 27.53 19.96
C LYS A 157 -21.18 28.66 20.50
N LEU A 158 -21.48 29.68 19.68
CA LEU A 158 -22.39 30.76 20.07
C LEU A 158 -23.84 30.27 20.19
N MET A 159 -24.30 29.44 19.24
CA MET A 159 -25.63 28.84 19.30
C MET A 159 -25.82 27.93 20.51
N THR A 160 -24.83 27.09 20.85
CA THR A 160 -24.85 26.28 22.07
C THR A 160 -24.93 27.15 23.33
N LYS A 161 -24.20 28.28 23.38
CA LYS A 161 -24.32 29.23 24.50
C LYS A 161 -25.72 29.85 24.59
N MET A 162 -26.35 30.16 23.45
CA MET A 162 -27.73 30.66 23.45
C MET A 162 -28.73 29.63 24.01
N ILE A 163 -28.54 28.35 23.71
CA ILE A 163 -29.40 27.27 24.23
C ILE A 163 -29.15 27.03 25.72
N ASN A 164 -27.89 26.95 26.15
CA ASN A 164 -27.56 26.74 27.57
C ASN A 164 -28.03 27.92 28.45
N ASN A 165 -27.94 29.16 27.96
CA ASN A 165 -28.46 30.33 28.66
C ASN A 165 -30.00 30.34 28.75
N LYS A 166 -30.72 29.63 27.86
CA LYS A 166 -32.18 29.43 27.98
C LYS A 166 -32.51 28.50 29.14
N GLN A 167 -31.80 27.37 29.23
CA GLN A 167 -32.01 26.39 30.29
C GLN A 167 -31.71 26.99 31.67
N GLY A 168 -30.64 27.79 31.82
CA GLY A 168 -30.32 28.43 33.10
C GLY A 168 -31.35 29.46 33.59
N ALA A 169 -31.98 30.21 32.68
CA ALA A 169 -33.00 31.19 33.03
C ALA A 169 -34.35 30.57 33.42
N GLU A 170 -34.69 29.38 32.91
CA GLU A 170 -35.91 28.66 33.33
C GLU A 170 -35.80 28.11 34.76
N TYR A 171 -34.59 27.85 35.28
CA TYR A 171 -34.41 27.39 36.66
C TYR A 171 -34.35 28.52 37.70
N GLU A 172 -34.10 29.78 37.29
CA GLU A 172 -33.99 30.91 38.22
C GLU A 172 -35.35 31.46 38.70
N PHE A 173 -36.47 31.08 38.05
CA PHE A 173 -37.81 31.57 38.40
C PHE A 173 -38.76 30.48 38.94
N SER A 174 -38.25 29.30 39.29
CA SER A 174 -39.03 28.30 40.03
C SER A 174 -38.86 28.53 41.53
N ILE A 175 -39.55 29.55 42.08
CA ILE A 175 -39.84 29.70 43.52
C ILE A 175 -41.33 29.43 43.73
#